data_AF-A0A958B5K5-F1
#
_entry.id   AF-A0A958B5K5-F1
#
_cell.length_a   1.000
_cell.length_b   1.000
_cell.length_c   1.000
_cell.angle_alpha   90.00
_cell.angle_beta   90.00
_cell.angle_gamma   90.00
#
_symmetry.space_group_name_H-M   'P 1'
#
loop_
_entity.id
_entity.type
_entity.pdbx_description
1 polymer ?
#
loop_
_entity_poly.entity_id
_entity_poly.type
_entity_poly.pdbx_seq_one_letter_code
_entity_poly.pdbx_strand_id
1 'polypeptide(L)'
;SSLSVVVLTMFEDDASVFAAMRAGARGYVLKGADQDEIERAVRAAAAGEAIFGPAIADRVLLHFAQGGEHPRATFPSLTQREREVLSLIANGKGNAAIAHELGINLKTVRNHVSNVFTKLHVSDRASAIVKARESGMAGE
;
A
#
# COMPACT_ATOMS: atom_id res chain seq x y z
N SER A 1 5.62 8.93 -30.24
CA SER A 1 4.84 7.73 -29.90
C SER A 1 5.21 7.30 -28.49
N SER A 2 4.25 7.24 -27.56
CA SER A 2 4.48 6.72 -26.21
C SER A 2 4.57 5.19 -26.26
N LEU A 3 5.57 4.61 -25.61
CA LEU A 3 5.70 3.15 -25.48
C LEU A 3 4.60 2.63 -24.57
N SER A 4 3.79 1.68 -25.06
CA SER A 4 2.82 0.95 -24.25
C SER A 4 3.41 -0.38 -23.80
N VAL A 5 3.21 -0.72 -22.52
CA VAL A 5 3.73 -1.96 -21.91
C VAL A 5 2.57 -2.85 -21.48
N VAL A 6 2.63 -4.12 -21.89
CA VAL A 6 1.75 -5.19 -21.44
C VAL A 6 2.59 -6.22 -20.69
N VAL A 7 2.20 -6.55 -19.47
CA VAL A 7 2.85 -7.56 -18.65
C VAL A 7 2.18 -8.91 -18.89
N LEU A 8 2.97 -9.92 -19.27
CA LEU A 8 2.55 -11.31 -19.41
C LEU A 8 3.32 -12.16 -18.39
N THR A 9 2.63 -12.70 -17.39
CA THR A 9 3.30 -13.37 -16.27
C THR A 9 2.43 -14.46 -15.64
N MET A 10 3.03 -15.37 -14.88
CA MET A 10 2.29 -16.34 -14.06
C MET A 10 1.86 -15.77 -12.70
N PHE A 11 2.36 -14.58 -12.33
CA PHE A 11 1.99 -13.93 -11.08
C PHE A 11 0.62 -13.26 -11.21
N GLU A 12 -0.32 -13.65 -10.39
CA GLU A 12 -1.67 -13.07 -10.36
C GLU A 12 -1.94 -12.25 -9.10
N ASP A 13 -1.00 -12.20 -8.16
CA ASP A 13 -1.19 -11.51 -6.88
C ASP A 13 -1.36 -9.99 -7.05
N ASP A 14 -2.20 -9.41 -6.18
CA ASP A 14 -2.55 -8.00 -6.19
C ASP A 14 -1.31 -7.10 -6.18
N ALA A 15 -0.30 -7.42 -5.37
CA ALA A 15 0.89 -6.59 -5.23
C ALA A 15 1.67 -6.48 -6.55
N SER A 16 1.79 -7.59 -7.30
CA SER A 16 2.41 -7.63 -8.62
C SER A 16 1.62 -6.84 -9.66
N VAL A 17 0.28 -7.02 -9.70
CA VAL A 17 -0.60 -6.29 -10.63
C VAL A 17 -0.51 -4.79 -10.40
N PHE A 18 -0.65 -4.34 -9.15
CA PHE A 18 -0.59 -2.91 -8.83
C PHE A 18 0.80 -2.32 -8.98
N ALA A 19 1.86 -3.09 -8.73
CA ALA A 19 3.23 -2.63 -8.99
C ALA A 19 3.47 -2.39 -10.49
N ALA A 20 3.00 -3.29 -11.35
CA ALA A 20 3.07 -3.12 -12.80
C ALA A 20 2.29 -1.88 -13.27
N MET A 21 1.08 -1.68 -12.75
CA MET A 21 0.28 -0.49 -13.08
C MET A 21 0.96 0.81 -12.63
N ARG A 22 1.51 0.86 -11.41
CA ARG A 22 2.26 2.03 -10.91
C ARG A 22 3.52 2.33 -11.74
N ALA A 23 4.12 1.31 -12.34
CA ALA A 23 5.25 1.45 -13.26
C ALA A 23 4.83 1.93 -14.67
N GLY A 24 3.53 2.10 -14.93
CA GLY A 24 3.00 2.59 -16.20
C GLY A 24 2.60 1.49 -17.19
N ALA A 25 2.49 0.23 -16.74
CA ALA A 25 1.92 -0.83 -17.58
C ALA A 25 0.44 -0.51 -17.91
N ARG A 26 0.07 -0.70 -19.18
CA ARG A 26 -1.31 -0.56 -19.67
C ARG A 26 -2.03 -1.89 -19.84
N GLY A 27 -1.32 -3.01 -19.79
CA GLY A 27 -1.93 -4.33 -19.85
C GLY A 27 -1.36 -5.29 -18.82
N TYR A 28 -2.19 -6.17 -18.26
CA TYR A 28 -1.77 -7.28 -17.42
C TYR A 28 -2.54 -8.55 -17.80
N VAL A 29 -1.82 -9.57 -18.24
CA VAL A 29 -2.37 -10.83 -18.75
C VAL A 29 -1.61 -11.99 -18.12
N LEU A 30 -2.31 -13.08 -17.81
CA LEU A 30 -1.66 -14.27 -17.29
C LEU A 30 -1.02 -15.11 -18.39
N LYS A 31 0.09 -15.78 -18.10
CA LYS A 31 0.82 -16.61 -19.06
C LYS A 31 -0.01 -17.80 -19.59
N GLY A 32 -1.09 -18.17 -18.89
CA GLY A 32 -2.06 -19.17 -19.34
C GLY A 32 -3.16 -18.64 -20.25
N ALA A 33 -3.12 -17.35 -20.63
CA ALA A 33 -4.08 -16.75 -21.54
C ALA A 33 -3.95 -17.30 -22.96
N ASP A 34 -5.10 -17.44 -23.61
CA ASP A 34 -5.17 -17.89 -25.00
C ASP A 34 -4.68 -16.78 -25.96
N GLN A 35 -4.37 -17.18 -27.20
CA GLN A 35 -3.83 -16.27 -28.22
C GLN A 35 -4.71 -15.03 -28.45
N ASP A 36 -6.03 -15.22 -28.50
CA ASP A 36 -7.01 -14.15 -28.73
C ASP A 36 -7.06 -13.13 -27.57
N GLU A 37 -6.74 -13.57 -26.36
CA GLU A 37 -6.66 -12.70 -25.18
C GLU A 37 -5.39 -11.84 -25.23
N ILE A 38 -4.25 -12.46 -25.56
CA ILE A 38 -2.98 -11.75 -25.70
C ILE A 38 -3.06 -10.71 -26.83
N GLU A 39 -3.66 -11.09 -27.97
CA GLU A 39 -3.83 -10.19 -29.10
C GLU A 39 -4.69 -8.96 -28.74
N ARG A 40 -5.82 -9.19 -28.06
CA ARG A 40 -6.65 -8.09 -27.54
C ARG A 40 -5.87 -7.17 -26.64
N ALA A 41 -5.08 -7.72 -25.72
CA ALA A 41 -4.30 -6.93 -24.77
C ALA A 41 -3.30 -6.00 -25.45
N VAL A 42 -2.59 -6.50 -26.46
CA VAL A 42 -1.65 -5.69 -27.25
C VAL A 42 -2.37 -4.59 -28.01
N ARG A 43 -3.49 -4.91 -28.68
CA ARG A 43 -4.26 -3.92 -29.47
C ARG A 43 -4.83 -2.80 -28.60
N ALA A 44 -5.43 -3.14 -27.46
CA ALA A 44 -5.98 -2.18 -26.51
C ALA A 44 -4.88 -1.26 -25.95
N ALA A 45 -3.75 -1.85 -25.50
CA ALA A 45 -2.63 -1.06 -24.99
C ALA A 45 -2.03 -0.11 -26.06
N ALA A 46 -1.99 -0.55 -27.32
CA ALA A 46 -1.56 0.29 -28.45
C ALA A 46 -2.54 1.44 -28.74
N ALA A 47 -3.84 1.26 -28.47
CA ALA A 47 -4.86 2.32 -28.54
C ALA A 47 -4.82 3.28 -27.34
N GLY A 48 -3.95 3.04 -26.36
CA GLY A 48 -3.85 3.83 -25.13
C GLY A 48 -4.83 3.40 -24.03
N GLU A 49 -5.55 2.31 -24.23
CA GLU A 49 -6.49 1.75 -23.26
C GLU A 49 -5.74 0.98 -22.16
N ALA A 50 -6.39 0.83 -21.00
CA ALA A 50 -5.95 -0.08 -19.95
C ALA A 50 -6.75 -1.38 -20.05
N ILE A 51 -6.08 -2.53 -19.98
CA ILE A 51 -6.72 -3.84 -20.13
C ILE A 51 -6.19 -4.88 -19.13
N PHE A 52 -7.10 -5.69 -18.61
CA PHE A 52 -6.80 -6.81 -17.73
C PHE A 52 -7.37 -8.08 -18.34
N GLY A 53 -6.61 -9.17 -18.28
CA GLY A 53 -7.15 -10.49 -18.55
C GLY A 53 -8.30 -10.83 -17.59
N PRO A 54 -9.25 -11.70 -17.97
CA PRO A 54 -10.45 -11.99 -17.17
C PRO A 54 -10.13 -12.37 -15.72
N ALA A 55 -9.10 -13.20 -15.51
CA ALA A 55 -8.67 -13.64 -14.18
C ALA A 55 -8.17 -12.50 -13.26
N ILE A 56 -7.69 -11.41 -13.84
CA ILE A 56 -7.15 -10.25 -13.11
C ILE A 56 -8.21 -9.17 -12.93
N ALA A 57 -9.13 -9.04 -13.89
CA ALA A 57 -10.18 -8.02 -13.88
C ALA A 57 -11.02 -8.07 -12.59
N ASP A 58 -11.48 -9.27 -12.20
CA ASP A 58 -12.29 -9.45 -10.98
C ASP A 58 -11.55 -9.02 -9.71
N ARG A 59 -10.24 -9.29 -9.64
CA ARG A 59 -9.41 -8.90 -8.49
C ARG A 59 -9.22 -7.40 -8.40
N VAL A 60 -8.97 -6.76 -9.54
CA VAL A 60 -8.83 -5.29 -9.62
C VAL A 60 -10.15 -4.64 -9.17
N LEU A 61 -11.29 -5.13 -9.66
CA LEU A 61 -12.60 -4.63 -9.25
C LEU A 61 -12.86 -4.85 -7.75
N LEU A 62 -12.55 -6.03 -7.23
CA LEU A 62 -12.72 -6.35 -5.81
C LEU A 62 -11.84 -5.46 -4.93
N HIS A 63 -10.58 -5.23 -5.32
CA HIS A 63 -9.66 -4.35 -4.60
C HIS A 63 -10.20 -2.93 -4.50
N PHE A 64 -10.74 -2.37 -5.59
CA PHE A 64 -11.34 -1.03 -5.56
C PHE A 64 -12.67 -1.01 -4.80
N ALA A 65 -13.49 -2.05 -4.90
CA ALA A 65 -14.75 -2.17 -4.18
C ALA A 65 -14.56 -2.26 -2.66
N GLN A 66 -13.46 -2.87 -2.21
CA GLN A 66 -13.09 -3.00 -0.81
C GLN A 66 -12.33 -1.76 -0.26
N GLY A 67 -12.19 -0.69 -1.05
CA GLY A 67 -11.54 0.54 -0.62
C GLY A 67 -10.00 0.52 -0.67
N GLY A 68 -9.41 -0.41 -1.45
CA GLY A 68 -7.98 -0.49 -1.70
C GLY A 68 -7.17 -0.75 -0.44
N GLU A 69 -7.00 -2.02 -0.05
CA GLU A 69 -6.09 -2.35 1.04
C GLU A 69 -4.67 -1.85 0.74
N HIS A 70 -4.17 -1.07 1.70
CA HIS A 70 -3.00 -0.21 1.60
C HIS A 70 -1.73 -0.90 1.06
N PRO A 71 -0.87 -0.17 0.32
CA PRO A 71 0.43 -0.68 -0.13
C PRO A 71 1.19 -1.25 1.08
N ARG A 72 1.68 -2.51 0.96
CA ARG A 72 2.51 -3.26 1.94
C ARG A 72 2.62 -2.53 3.28
N ALA A 73 1.78 -2.90 4.25
CA ALA A 73 1.72 -2.22 5.55
C ALA A 73 3.11 -1.85 6.06
N THR A 74 3.44 -0.56 5.93
CA THR A 74 4.66 0.03 6.45
C THR A 74 4.67 -0.26 7.95
N PHE A 75 5.55 -1.18 8.38
CA PHE A 75 5.53 -1.84 9.70
C PHE A 75 4.43 -2.91 9.88
N PRO A 76 4.60 -4.12 9.30
CA PRO A 76 3.62 -5.20 9.39
C PRO A 76 3.48 -5.78 10.82
N SER A 77 4.45 -5.55 11.70
CA SER A 77 4.39 -5.95 13.11
C SER A 77 3.47 -5.08 13.96
N LEU A 78 3.14 -3.87 13.48
CA LEU A 78 2.25 -2.96 14.18
C LEU A 78 0.79 -3.35 13.92
N THR A 79 -0.04 -3.19 14.94
CA THR A 79 -1.49 -3.22 14.79
C THR A 79 -1.97 -1.92 14.13
N GLN A 80 -3.22 -1.88 13.68
CA GLN A 80 -3.82 -0.66 13.11
C GLN A 80 -3.70 0.53 14.07
N ARG A 81 -4.03 0.29 15.34
CA ARG A 81 -3.98 1.32 16.37
C ARG A 81 -2.56 1.83 16.64
N GLU A 82 -1.58 0.95 16.61
CA GLU A 82 -0.17 1.31 16.77
C GLU A 82 0.36 2.12 15.59
N ARG A 83 -0.11 1.85 14.36
CA ARG A 83 0.20 2.68 13.19
C ARG A 83 -0.38 4.09 13.28
N GLU A 84 -1.64 4.22 13.71
CA GLU A 84 -2.27 5.53 13.95
C GLU A 84 -1.47 6.35 14.97
N VAL A 85 -1.08 5.72 16.08
CA VAL A 85 -0.24 6.36 17.11
C VAL A 85 1.12 6.77 16.54
N LEU A 86 1.78 5.91 15.76
CA LEU A 86 3.06 6.22 15.12
C LEU A 86 2.95 7.39 14.13
N SER A 87 1.88 7.44 13.32
CA SER A 87 1.62 8.54 12.40
C SER A 87 1.50 9.88 13.14
N LEU A 88 0.71 9.93 14.21
CA LEU A 88 0.59 11.14 15.03
C LEU A 88 1.91 11.51 15.72
N ILE A 89 2.72 10.52 16.12
CA ILE A 89 4.06 10.77 16.64
C ILE A 89 4.94 11.44 15.58
N ALA A 90 4.91 10.92 14.35
CA ALA A 90 5.67 11.44 13.22
C ALA A 90 5.26 12.88 12.84
N ASN A 91 3.99 13.22 13.06
CA ASN A 91 3.43 14.58 12.94
C ASN A 91 3.70 15.47 14.18
N GLY A 92 4.58 15.04 15.09
CA GLY A 92 5.02 15.83 16.24
C GLY A 92 4.04 15.88 17.42
N LYS A 93 2.93 15.15 17.41
CA LYS A 93 1.90 15.22 18.46
C LYS A 93 2.33 14.53 19.76
N GLY A 94 2.32 15.25 20.88
CA GLY A 94 2.57 14.64 22.20
C GLY A 94 1.47 13.65 22.64
N ASN A 95 1.74 12.80 23.63
CA ASN A 95 0.80 11.75 24.06
C ASN A 95 -0.56 12.27 24.52
N ALA A 96 -0.63 13.49 25.08
CA ALA A 96 -1.89 14.12 25.47
C ALA A 96 -2.74 14.54 24.26
N ALA A 97 -2.11 15.09 23.22
CA ALA A 97 -2.79 15.42 21.97
C ALA A 97 -3.28 14.15 21.27
N ILE A 98 -2.45 13.10 21.24
CA ILE A 98 -2.82 11.79 20.71
C ILE A 98 -4.01 11.21 21.47
N ALA A 99 -4.02 11.28 22.80
CA ALA A 99 -5.12 10.79 23.62
C ALA A 99 -6.44 11.49 23.28
N HIS A 100 -6.40 12.81 23.12
CA HIS A 100 -7.56 13.61 22.73
C HIS A 100 -8.05 13.26 21.32
N GLU A 101 -7.16 13.27 20.33
CA GLU A 101 -7.48 13.02 18.92
C GLU A 101 -8.02 11.60 18.70
N LEU A 102 -7.51 10.63 19.45
CA LEU A 102 -7.89 9.24 19.33
C LEU A 102 -9.01 8.81 20.29
N GLY A 103 -9.53 9.72 21.12
CA GLY A 103 -10.63 9.47 22.06
C GLY A 103 -10.32 8.42 23.13
N ILE A 104 -9.05 8.27 23.53
CA ILE A 104 -8.61 7.25 24.51
C ILE A 104 -7.82 7.89 25.65
N ASN A 105 -7.74 7.19 26.78
CA ASN A 105 -7.01 7.72 27.93
C ASN A 105 -5.48 7.75 27.70
N LEU A 106 -4.80 8.64 28.42
CA LEU A 106 -3.36 8.87 28.31
C LEU A 106 -2.51 7.62 28.65
N LYS A 107 -2.98 6.76 29.56
CA LYS A 107 -2.29 5.51 29.92
C LYS A 107 -2.30 4.53 28.75
N THR A 108 -3.42 4.40 28.04
CA THR A 108 -3.55 3.57 26.84
C THR A 108 -2.64 4.08 25.73
N VAL A 109 -2.54 5.39 25.53
CA VAL A 109 -1.59 5.97 24.56
C VAL A 109 -0.16 5.61 24.93
N ARG A 110 0.24 5.77 26.20
CA ARG A 110 1.60 5.39 26.65
C ARG A 110 1.92 3.92 26.41
N ASN A 111 0.94 3.03 26.60
CA ASN A 111 1.10 1.60 26.30
C ASN A 111 1.30 1.36 24.80
N HIS A 112 0.50 1.99 23.94
CA HIS A 112 0.70 1.90 22.49
C HIS A 112 2.06 2.44 22.05
N VAL A 113 2.49 3.59 22.58
CA VAL A 113 3.82 4.17 22.30
C VAL A 113 4.92 3.19 22.68
N SER A 114 4.84 2.59 23.87
CA SER A 114 5.82 1.60 24.33
C SER A 114 5.87 0.38 23.40
N ASN A 115 4.71 -0.15 22.99
CA ASN A 115 4.64 -1.28 22.08
C ASN A 115 5.20 -0.95 20.70
N VAL A 116 4.89 0.25 20.17
CA VAL A 116 5.46 0.75 18.91
C VAL A 116 6.98 0.79 19.00
N PHE A 117 7.54 1.37 20.07
CA PHE A 117 8.99 1.48 20.22
C PHE A 117 9.67 0.12 20.28
N THR A 118 9.11 -0.81 21.04
CA THR A 118 9.57 -2.21 21.11
C THR A 118 9.53 -2.88 19.74
N LYS A 119 8.42 -2.79 19.02
CA LYS A 119 8.22 -3.44 17.71
C LYS A 119 9.04 -2.80 16.58
N LEU A 120 9.37 -1.51 16.71
CA LEU A 120 10.25 -0.79 15.79
C LEU A 120 11.72 -0.90 16.18
N HIS A 121 12.05 -1.49 17.32
CA HIS A 121 13.41 -1.56 17.86
C HIS A 121 14.07 -0.17 17.98
N VAL A 122 13.33 0.79 18.54
CA VAL A 122 13.83 2.15 18.80
C VAL A 122 13.73 2.49 20.27
N SER A 123 14.68 3.28 20.76
CA SER A 123 14.80 3.59 22.19
C SER A 123 14.07 4.88 22.59
N ASP A 124 13.80 5.75 21.62
CA ASP A 124 13.27 7.08 21.87
C ASP A 124 12.33 7.55 20.75
N ARG A 125 11.66 8.65 21.05
CA ARG A 125 10.66 9.26 20.18
C ARG A 125 11.26 9.86 18.90
N ALA A 126 12.44 10.46 18.98
CA ALA A 126 13.08 11.05 17.80
C ALA A 126 13.45 9.94 16.80
N SER A 127 14.01 8.84 17.29
CA SER A 127 14.28 7.63 16.52
C SER A 127 13.02 7.06 15.86
N ALA A 128 11.89 7.02 16.58
CA ALA A 128 10.61 6.60 16.00
C ALA A 128 10.11 7.54 14.87
N ILE A 129 10.27 8.86 15.05
CA ILE A 129 9.91 9.87 14.04
C ILE A 129 10.76 9.71 12.78
N VAL A 130 12.08 9.56 12.92
CA VAL A 130 13.00 9.35 11.80
C VAL A 130 12.58 8.09 11.02
N LYS A 131 12.36 6.98 11.72
CA LYS A 131 11.97 5.71 11.09
C LYS A 131 10.63 5.79 10.35
N ALA A 132 9.66 6.51 10.89
CA ALA A 132 8.37 6.75 10.23
C ALA A 132 8.50 7.65 8.97
N ARG A 133 9.43 8.63 9.00
CA ARG A 133 9.70 9.50 7.84
C ARG A 133 10.39 8.74 6.71
N GLU A 134 11.43 7.96 7.03
CA GLU A 134 12.14 7.11 6.06
C GLU A 134 11.20 6.11 5.36
N SER A 135 10.13 5.72 6.06
CA SER A 135 9.14 4.79 5.55
C SER A 135 7.97 5.45 4.82
N GLY A 136 8.00 6.78 4.61
CA GLY A 136 6.95 7.53 3.92
C GLY A 136 5.65 7.70 4.70
N MET A 137 5.64 7.46 6.02
CA MET A 137 4.43 7.57 6.87
C MET A 137 4.14 9.01 7.31
N ALA A 138 5.11 9.92 7.13
CA ALA A 138 4.95 11.34 7.43
C ALA A 138 4.92 12.16 6.15
N GLY A 139 3.87 12.95 5.96
CA GLY A 139 3.68 13.82 4.80
C GLY A 139 2.52 14.79 5.01
N GLU A 140 2.84 15.92 5.63
CA GLU A 140 2.59 17.31 5.20
C GLU A 140 3.53 18.23 6.00
#